data_AF-A0A2H0VVQ7-F1
#
_entry.id   AF-A0A2H0VVQ7-F1
#
_cell.length_a   1.000
_cell.length_b   1.000
_cell.length_c   1.000
_cell.angle_alpha   90.00
_cell.angle_beta   90.00
_cell.angle_gamma   90.00
#
_symmetry.space_group_name_H-M   'P 1'
#
loop_
_entity.id
_entity.type
_entity.pdbx_description
1 polymer ?
#
loop_
_entity_poly.entity_id
_entity_poly.type
_entity_poly.pdbx_seq_one_letter_code
_entity_poly.pdbx_strand_id
1 'polypeptide(L)'
;MSPEGLAYAMSSYVGALKHQVAVAKSFFFGRLEEGMEGLMTLPEDVKLRVDQLIWDASKGAMLDLMEKDSQTLVAAAIMHSLEERMGMHYSDTSIETSE
;
A
#
# COMPACT_ATOMS: atom_id res chain seq x y z
N MET A 1 -16.20 -24.22 7.75
CA MET A 1 -15.61 -23.14 8.57
C MET A 1 -16.63 -22.78 9.64
N SER A 2 -16.25 -22.74 10.92
CA SER A 2 -17.17 -22.34 11.99
C SER A 2 -17.33 -20.81 12.03
N PRO A 3 -18.41 -20.28 12.63
CA PRO A 3 -18.58 -18.84 12.83
C PRO A 3 -17.40 -18.18 13.56
N GLU A 4 -16.83 -18.85 14.56
CA GLU A 4 -15.67 -18.37 15.32
C GLU A 4 -14.41 -18.34 14.46
N GLY A 5 -14.20 -19.38 13.64
CA GLY A 5 -13.09 -19.43 12.69
C GLY A 5 -13.17 -18.32 11.63
N LEU A 6 -14.38 -17.99 11.17
CA LEU A 6 -14.61 -16.86 10.27
C LEU A 6 -14.32 -15.53 10.96
N ALA A 7 -14.82 -15.33 12.18
CA ALA A 7 -14.61 -14.09 12.95
C ALA A 7 -13.12 -13.84 13.24
N TYR A 8 -12.38 -14.89 13.60
CA TYR A 8 -10.93 -14.81 13.78
C TYR A 8 -10.22 -14.43 12.49
N ALA A 9 -10.54 -15.10 11.37
CA ALA A 9 -9.95 -14.80 10.07
C ALA A 9 -10.21 -13.35 9.62
N MET A 10 -11.43 -12.84 9.84
CA MET A 10 -11.79 -11.44 9.54
C MET A 10 -11.00 -10.46 10.42
N SER A 11 -10.86 -10.75 11.72
CA SER A 11 -10.09 -9.90 12.64
C SER A 11 -8.62 -9.82 12.23
N SER A 12 -8.01 -10.97 11.91
CA SER A 12 -6.63 -11.04 11.42
C SER A 12 -6.45 -10.29 10.11
N TYR A 13 -7.40 -10.41 9.18
CA TYR A 13 -7.38 -9.67 7.92
C TYR A 13 -7.43 -8.15 8.15
N VAL A 14 -8.35 -7.66 8.98
CA VAL A 14 -8.43 -6.24 9.35
C VAL A 14 -7.16 -5.76 10.05
N GLY A 15 -6.55 -6.59 10.90
CA GLY A 15 -5.25 -6.31 11.52
C GLY A 15 -4.15 -6.09 10.48
N ALA A 16 -4.07 -6.95 9.47
CA ALA A 16 -3.10 -6.83 8.39
C ALA A 16 -3.31 -5.54 7.56
N LEU A 17 -4.57 -5.19 7.26
CA LEU A 17 -4.88 -3.93 6.57
C LEU A 17 -4.47 -2.70 7.39
N LYS A 18 -4.78 -2.68 8.69
CA LYS A 18 -4.40 -1.59 9.58
C LYS A 18 -2.88 -1.43 9.68
N HIS A 19 -2.16 -2.54 9.71
CA HIS A 19 -0.70 -2.53 9.71
C HIS A 19 -0.16 -1.91 8.44
N GLN A 20 -0.66 -2.31 7.26
CA GLN A 20 -0.26 -1.74 5.98
C GLN A 20 -0.52 -0.22 5.91
N VAL A 21 -1.65 0.27 6.44
CA VAL A 21 -1.92 1.72 6.58
C VAL A 21 -0.91 2.41 7.49
N ALA A 22 -0.50 1.77 8.59
CA ALA A 22 0.49 2.34 9.50
C ALA A 22 1.85 2.50 8.82
N VAL A 23 2.29 1.50 8.04
CA VAL A 23 3.52 1.57 7.24
C VAL A 23 3.47 2.75 6.26
N ALA A 24 2.39 2.87 5.47
CA ALA A 24 2.22 3.98 4.53
C ALA A 24 2.31 5.35 5.21
N LYS A 25 1.70 5.48 6.40
CA LYS A 25 1.77 6.71 7.20
C LYS A 25 3.19 7.02 7.65
N SER A 26 3.99 6.03 8.04
CA SER A 26 5.38 6.26 8.45
C SER A 26 6.21 6.83 7.32
N PHE A 27 6.09 6.31 6.09
CA PHE A 27 6.70 6.93 4.91
C PHE A 27 6.17 8.35 4.64
N PHE A 28 4.85 8.53 4.65
CA PHE A 28 4.24 9.84 4.37
C PHE A 28 4.68 10.95 5.35
N PHE A 29 4.88 10.61 6.62
CA PHE A 29 5.34 11.54 7.65
C PHE A 29 6.87 11.59 7.81
N GLY A 30 7.63 10.92 6.94
CA GLY A 30 9.08 10.93 6.95
C GLY A 30 9.73 10.15 8.09
N ARG A 31 9.00 9.22 8.72
CA ARG A 31 9.55 8.27 9.71
C ARG A 31 10.12 7.06 8.97
N LEU A 32 11.26 7.27 8.31
CA LEU A 32 11.84 6.31 7.37
C LEU A 32 12.19 4.97 8.04
N GLU A 33 12.83 4.98 9.21
CA GLU A 33 13.21 3.75 9.93
C GLU A 33 11.98 2.90 10.25
N GLU A 34 10.97 3.49 10.90
CA GLU A 34 9.69 2.82 11.17
C GLU A 34 8.99 2.31 9.90
N GLY A 35 9.05 3.11 8.82
CA GLY A 35 8.48 2.73 7.53
C GLY A 35 9.16 1.50 6.93
N MET A 36 10.50 1.46 6.98
CA MET A 36 11.29 0.34 6.46
C MET A 36 11.09 -0.93 7.29
N GLU A 37 11.14 -0.83 8.62
CA GLU A 37 10.84 -1.96 9.51
C GLU A 37 9.42 -2.48 9.27
N GLY A 38 8.45 -1.57 9.21
CA GLY A 38 7.06 -1.87 8.89
C GLY A 38 6.92 -2.59 7.56
N LEU A 39 7.56 -2.09 6.50
CA LEU A 39 7.53 -2.68 5.16
C LEU A 39 8.03 -4.12 5.17
N MET A 40 9.14 -4.40 5.88
CA MET A 40 9.72 -5.75 5.96
C MET A 40 8.80 -6.78 6.62
N THR A 41 7.93 -6.33 7.52
CA THR A 41 6.95 -7.17 8.22
C THR A 41 5.64 -7.38 7.45
N LEU A 42 5.45 -6.71 6.31
CA LEU A 42 4.30 -6.97 5.44
C LEU A 42 4.42 -8.36 4.78
N PRO A 43 3.28 -8.99 4.45
CA PRO A 43 3.24 -10.21 3.65
C PRO A 43 4.02 -10.07 2.33
N GLU A 44 4.64 -11.16 1.87
CA GLU A 44 5.52 -11.14 0.69
C GLU A 44 4.80 -10.73 -0.59
N ASP A 45 3.57 -11.20 -0.80
CA ASP A 45 2.71 -10.80 -1.91
C ASP A 45 2.42 -9.30 -1.92
N VAL A 46 2.22 -8.70 -0.75
CA VAL A 46 2.02 -7.25 -0.61
C VAL A 46 3.30 -6.50 -0.95
N LYS A 47 4.46 -6.95 -0.45
CA LYS A 47 5.76 -6.32 -0.74
C LYS A 47 6.06 -6.34 -2.23
N LEU A 48 5.90 -7.50 -2.88
CA LEU A 48 6.09 -7.64 -4.34
C LEU A 48 5.16 -6.72 -5.12
N ARG A 49 3.90 -6.57 -4.68
CA ARG A 49 2.96 -5.65 -5.35
C ARG A 49 3.37 -4.19 -5.16
N VAL A 50 3.80 -3.81 -3.97
CA VAL A 50 4.32 -2.45 -3.68
C VAL A 50 5.55 -2.16 -4.53
N ASP A 51 6.50 -3.08 -4.62
CA ASP A 51 7.71 -2.94 -5.44
C ASP A 51 7.36 -2.73 -6.93
N GLN A 52 6.39 -3.51 -7.44
CA GLN A 52 5.90 -3.34 -8.82
C GLN A 52 5.27 -1.97 -9.03
N LEU A 53 4.42 -1.50 -8.11
CA LEU A 53 3.78 -0.18 -8.20
C LEU A 53 4.81 0.96 -8.15
N ILE A 54 5.83 0.81 -7.30
CA ILE A 54 6.95 1.76 -7.22
C ILE A 54 7.70 1.79 -8.55
N TRP A 55 8.03 0.62 -9.10
CA TRP A 55 8.74 0.49 -10.37
C TRP A 55 7.98 1.14 -11.52
N ASP A 56 6.68 0.90 -11.61
CA ASP A 56 5.82 1.46 -12.65
C ASP A 56 5.71 2.99 -12.52
N ALA A 57 5.54 3.49 -11.30
CA ALA A 57 5.45 4.93 -11.02
C ALA A 57 6.77 5.67 -11.27
N SER A 58 7.91 5.06 -10.91
CA SER A 58 9.25 5.63 -11.13
C SER A 58 9.76 5.43 -12.56
N LYS A 59 9.05 4.66 -13.39
CA LYS A 59 9.48 4.24 -14.74
C LYS A 59 10.84 3.54 -14.71
N GLY A 60 11.07 2.74 -13.68
CA GLY A 60 12.33 2.03 -13.45
C GLY A 60 13.49 2.88 -12.91
N ALA A 61 13.24 4.13 -12.52
CA ALA A 61 14.24 4.96 -11.87
C ALA A 61 14.52 4.45 -10.44
N MET A 62 15.80 4.50 -10.05
CA MET A 62 16.21 4.24 -8.67
C MET A 62 15.73 5.39 -7.78
N LEU A 63 15.10 5.06 -6.65
CA LEU A 63 14.63 6.02 -5.67
C LEU A 63 15.67 6.25 -4.57
N ASP A 64 15.94 7.50 -4.24
CA ASP A 64 16.58 7.86 -2.98
C ASP A 64 15.51 8.03 -1.90
N LEU A 65 15.42 7.08 -0.98
CA LEU A 65 14.44 7.09 0.11
C LEU A 65 14.71 8.17 1.17
N MET A 66 15.82 8.89 1.10
CA MET A 66 16.04 10.09 1.92
C MET A 66 15.26 11.29 1.38
N GLU A 67 14.86 11.26 0.11
CA GLU A 67 14.04 12.31 -0.49
C GLU A 67 12.56 12.13 -0.15
N LYS A 68 11.92 13.24 0.21
CA LYS A 68 10.50 13.25 0.60
C LYS A 68 9.57 12.78 -0.52
N ASP A 69 9.91 13.10 -1.76
CA ASP A 69 9.10 12.72 -2.93
C ASP A 69 9.14 11.19 -3.14
N SER A 70 10.32 10.57 -2.99
CA SER A 70 10.47 9.12 -3.00
C SER A 70 9.68 8.45 -1.87
N GLN A 71 9.75 8.98 -0.65
CA GLN A 71 8.97 8.47 0.48
C GLN A 71 7.46 8.59 0.24
N THR A 72 7.03 9.70 -0.37
CA THR A 72 5.63 9.92 -0.75
C THR A 72 5.17 8.91 -1.82
N LEU A 73 6.03 8.62 -2.79
CA LEU A 73 5.76 7.60 -3.82
C LEU A 73 5.62 6.21 -3.21
N VAL A 74 6.51 5.82 -2.27
CA VAL A 74 6.38 4.55 -1.53
C VAL A 74 5.08 4.50 -0.74
N ALA A 75 4.73 5.58 -0.02
CA ALA A 75 3.46 5.65 0.72
C ALA A 75 2.25 5.48 -0.22
N ALA A 76 2.27 6.12 -1.39
CA ALA A 76 1.21 6.00 -2.39
C ALA A 76 1.10 4.58 -2.94
N ALA A 77 2.21 3.90 -3.23
CA ALA A 77 2.23 2.52 -3.68
C ALA A 77 1.67 1.55 -2.62
N ILE A 78 2.01 1.75 -1.35
CA ILE A 78 1.45 0.95 -0.23
C ILE A 78 -0.06 1.15 -0.12
N MET A 79 -0.54 2.39 -0.27
CA MET A 79 -1.97 2.67 -0.24
C MET A 79 -2.69 2.08 -1.46
N HIS A 80 -2.15 2.22 -2.67
CA HIS A 80 -2.73 1.65 -3.88
C HIS A 80 -2.87 0.12 -3.78
N SER A 81 -1.83 -0.58 -3.33
CA SER A 81 -1.93 -2.04 -3.12
C SER A 81 -2.95 -2.44 -2.05
N LEU A 82 -3.21 -1.58 -1.06
CA LEU A 82 -4.28 -1.79 -0.08
C LEU A 82 -5.67 -1.62 -0.74
N GLU A 83 -5.84 -0.61 -1.59
CA GLU A 83 -7.07 -0.36 -2.32
C GLU A 83 -7.44 -1.56 -3.21
N GLU A 84 -6.47 -2.11 -3.94
CA GLU A 84 -6.64 -3.32 -4.75
C GLU A 84 -7.09 -4.52 -3.91
N ARG A 85 -6.47 -4.74 -2.75
CA ARG A 85 -6.82 -5.83 -1.83
C ARG A 85 -8.20 -5.66 -1.21
N MET A 86 -8.68 -4.43 -1.08
CA MET A 86 -10.02 -4.11 -0.64
C MET A 86 -11.06 -4.18 -1.78
N GLY A 87 -10.62 -4.42 -3.02
CA GLY A 87 -11.49 -4.40 -4.21
C GLY A 87 -11.97 -3.00 -4.57
N MET A 88 -11.29 -1.96 -4.10
CA MET A 88 -11.61 -0.57 -4.43
C MET A 88 -10.93 -0.22 -5.76
N HIS A 89 -11.65 -0.39 -6.86
CA HIS A 89 -11.24 0.18 -8.14
C HIS A 89 -11.94 1.53 -8.30
N TYR A 90 -11.19 2.63 -8.30
CA TYR A 90 -11.68 3.86 -8.89
C TYR A 90 -11.77 3.60 -10.40
N SER A 91 -12.97 3.27 -10.89
CA SER A 91 -13.25 3.40 -12.31
C SER A 91 -12.97 4.84 -12.68
N ASP A 92 -11.96 5.06 -13.53
CA ASP A 92 -11.73 6.35 -14.18
C ASP A 92 -13.10 6.88 -14.60
N THR A 93 -13.58 7.89 -13.89
CA THR A 93 -14.78 8.59 -14.30
C THR A 93 -14.33 9.42 -15.48
N SER A 94 -14.32 8.80 -16.65
CA SER A 94 -14.29 9.50 -17.92
C SER A 94 -15.46 10.46 -17.86
N ILE A 95 -15.17 11.72 -17.53
CA ILE A 95 -16.08 12.81 -17.82
C ILE A 95 -16.10 12.85 -19.34
N GLU A 96 -17.00 12.07 -19.94
CA GLU A 96 -17.43 12.26 -21.31
C GLU A 96 -18.03 13.66 -21.35
N THR A 97 -17.19 14.64 -21.69
CA THR A 97 -17.66 15.93 -22.16
C THR A 97 -18.42 15.65 -23.45
N SER A 98 -19.73 15.48 -23.32
CA SER A 98 -20.65 15.54 -24.45
C SER A 98 -20.50 16.91 -25.11
N GLU A 99 -20.35 16.88 -26.42
CA GLU A 99 -20.15 18.02 -27.33
C GLU A 99 -21.20 19.14 -27.19
#